data_AF-A0AA35WVX4-F1
#
_entry.id   AF-A0AA35WVX4-F1
#
_cell.length_a   1.000
_cell.length_b   1.000
_cell.length_c   1.000
_cell.angle_alpha   90.00
_cell.angle_beta   90.00
_cell.angle_gamma   90.00
#
_symmetry.space_group_name_H-M   'P 1'
#
loop_
_entity.id
_entity.type
_entity.pdbx_description
1 polymer ?
#
loop_
_entity_poly.entity_id
_entity_poly.type
_entity_poly.pdbx_seq_one_letter_code
_entity_poly.pdbx_strand_id
1 'polypeptide(L)'
;MKTSCAYNRCLQIFFIIVQILFIFVGCVLIGLGAWFEILDQNFEAIVDGDQLVYGAYLTIAAGCAIIVLSVIGIFGAICDYKANRVLLFVYIVLVIVVFILQSIGGILAFTYREDKICRECVEQIKKDGEPCPLCNRTEFSFMRDYGLERSLKEFVDVRCAKTDELKRTTEDLKKENLELKLETDITLSLIKAEVKQLRASKFGFPIEFRVQDNQGNVFLPPFYTHSCGYKLSAEVSLSGTHVSIYTYMMEGDYDDHLKWPFEGVITVQIVNQTGDHSHIEKTILYDDKAPLLNVGGRVLGTHRSGGWGLVEFMPRSSLFYNTQRNTEYWKGGFIVLRVTKVTLL
;
A
#
# COMPACT_ATOMS: atom_id res chain seq x y z
N MET A 1 -54.40 21.44 68.70
CA MET A 1 -52.96 21.07 68.68
C MET A 1 -52.64 19.57 68.65
N LYS A 2 -53.61 18.61 68.67
CA LYS A 2 -53.31 17.16 68.63
C LYS A 2 -53.20 16.54 67.22
N THR A 3 -53.81 17.13 66.19
CA THR A 3 -53.83 16.58 64.81
C THR A 3 -52.48 16.69 64.07
N SER A 4 -51.69 17.73 64.34
CA SER A 4 -50.38 17.92 63.70
C SER A 4 -49.29 16.95 64.20
N CYS A 5 -49.41 16.46 65.44
CA CYS A 5 -48.43 15.51 66.01
C CYS A 5 -48.67 14.07 65.53
N ALA A 6 -49.94 13.68 65.30
CA ALA A 6 -50.29 12.38 64.74
C ALA A 6 -49.91 12.27 63.26
N TYR A 7 -50.16 13.32 62.47
CA TYR A 7 -49.79 13.37 61.04
C TYR A 7 -48.28 13.17 60.81
N ASN A 8 -47.44 13.87 61.59
CA ASN A 8 -45.99 13.74 61.48
C ASN A 8 -45.48 12.35 61.88
N ARG A 9 -46.10 11.70 62.88
CA ARG A 9 -45.75 10.34 63.28
C ARG A 9 -46.18 9.31 62.23
N CYS A 10 -47.37 9.47 61.63
CA CYS A 10 -47.81 8.62 60.52
C CYS A 10 -46.91 8.76 59.29
N LEU A 11 -46.50 9.99 58.95
CA LEU A 11 -45.59 10.25 57.83
C LEU A 11 -44.20 9.64 58.06
N GLN A 12 -43.68 9.70 59.29
CA GLN A 12 -42.40 9.10 59.67
C GLN A 12 -42.45 7.56 59.61
N ILE A 13 -43.53 6.95 60.12
CA ILE A 13 -43.73 5.50 60.02
C ILE A 13 -43.86 5.07 58.56
N PHE A 14 -44.63 5.80 57.76
CA PHE A 14 -44.77 5.58 56.32
C PHE A 14 -43.41 5.63 55.60
N PHE A 15 -42.60 6.64 55.91
CA PHE A 15 -41.24 6.76 55.35
C PHE A 15 -40.36 5.57 55.71
N ILE A 16 -40.35 5.13 56.97
CA ILE A 16 -39.59 3.95 57.41
C ILE A 16 -40.05 2.69 56.68
N ILE A 17 -41.36 2.49 56.51
CA ILE A 17 -41.92 1.35 55.76
C ILE A 17 -41.42 1.35 54.31
N VAL A 18 -41.46 2.51 53.64
CA VAL A 18 -40.97 2.65 52.26
C VAL A 18 -39.47 2.31 52.17
N GLN A 19 -38.66 2.73 53.14
CA GLN A 19 -37.24 2.40 53.16
C GLN A 19 -36.96 0.91 53.39
N ILE A 20 -37.77 0.23 54.21
CA ILE A 20 -37.68 -1.22 54.38
C ILE A 20 -38.04 -1.95 53.08
N LEU A 21 -39.04 -1.47 52.33
CA LEU A 21 -39.37 -2.03 51.01
C LEU A 21 -38.21 -1.88 50.02
N PHE A 22 -37.51 -0.75 50.02
CA PHE A 22 -36.32 -0.58 49.17
C PHE A 22 -35.16 -1.51 49.53
N ILE A 23 -34.99 -1.84 50.82
CA ILE A 23 -34.02 -2.88 51.23
C ILE A 23 -34.41 -4.24 50.63
N PHE A 24 -35.70 -4.59 50.66
CA PHE A 24 -36.18 -5.83 50.04
C PHE A 24 -35.91 -5.86 48.52
N VAL A 25 -36.21 -4.76 47.82
CA VAL A 25 -35.91 -4.60 46.39
C VAL A 25 -34.40 -4.75 46.12
N GLY A 26 -33.54 -4.13 46.93
CA GLY A 26 -32.09 -4.26 46.80
C GLY A 26 -31.60 -5.70 46.97
N CYS A 27 -32.14 -6.45 47.94
CA CYS A 27 -31.82 -7.87 48.12
C CYS A 27 -32.25 -8.72 46.92
N VAL A 28 -33.44 -8.45 46.35
CA VAL A 28 -33.92 -9.13 45.14
C VAL A 28 -32.98 -8.86 43.96
N LEU A 29 -32.53 -7.61 43.77
CA LEU A 29 -31.59 -7.27 42.68
C LEU A 29 -30.24 -7.97 42.82
N ILE A 30 -29.67 -8.05 44.03
CA ILE A 30 -28.44 -8.81 44.28
C ILE A 30 -28.66 -10.30 43.99
N GLY A 31 -29.79 -10.86 44.44
CA GLY A 31 -30.16 -12.25 44.18
C GLY A 31 -30.31 -12.54 42.68
N LEU A 32 -30.97 -11.67 41.93
CA LEU A 32 -31.10 -11.78 40.48
C LEU A 32 -29.73 -11.67 39.80
N GLY A 33 -28.90 -10.70 40.20
CA GLY A 33 -27.56 -10.54 39.63
C GLY A 33 -26.65 -11.76 39.86
N ALA A 34 -26.65 -12.30 41.07
CA ALA A 34 -25.92 -13.54 41.39
C ALA A 34 -26.49 -14.76 40.65
N TRP A 35 -27.82 -14.82 40.49
CA TRP A 35 -28.47 -15.87 39.70
C TRP A 35 -28.08 -15.83 38.23
N PHE A 36 -27.95 -14.63 37.64
CA PHE A 36 -27.47 -14.46 36.26
C PHE A 36 -26.01 -14.90 36.09
N GLU A 37 -25.13 -14.63 37.06
CA GLU A 37 -23.74 -15.09 37.06
C GLU A 37 -23.63 -16.63 37.09
N ILE A 38 -24.52 -17.31 37.82
CA ILE A 38 -24.57 -18.77 37.88
C ILE A 38 -25.17 -19.38 36.59
N LEU A 39 -26.09 -18.67 35.92
CA LEU A 39 -26.72 -19.13 34.67
C LEU A 39 -25.72 -19.16 33.50
N ASP A 40 -24.74 -18.26 33.50
CA ASP A 40 -23.73 -18.09 32.46
C ASP A 40 -22.80 -19.32 32.33
N GLN A 41 -22.46 -19.98 33.45
CA GLN A 41 -21.60 -21.18 33.44
C GLN A 41 -22.18 -22.39 32.69
N ASN A 42 -23.48 -22.40 32.38
CA ASN A 42 -24.12 -23.47 31.61
C ASN A 42 -24.37 -23.11 30.13
N PHE A 43 -24.08 -21.88 29.72
CA PHE A 43 -24.41 -21.33 28.38
C PHE A 43 -23.20 -20.86 27.57
N GLU A 44 -21.97 -21.21 27.99
CA GLU A 44 -20.69 -20.89 27.30
C GLU A 44 -20.57 -21.43 25.86
N ALA A 45 -21.55 -22.19 25.34
CA ALA A 45 -21.48 -22.75 23.99
C ALA A 45 -22.14 -21.90 22.88
N ILE A 46 -22.82 -20.78 23.18
CA ILE A 46 -23.66 -20.10 22.17
C ILE A 46 -23.43 -18.57 22.05
N VAL A 47 -22.80 -17.88 23.01
CA VAL A 47 -22.66 -16.42 22.93
C VAL A 47 -21.28 -15.98 23.43
N ASP A 48 -20.38 -15.61 22.51
CA ASP A 48 -19.22 -14.78 22.83
C ASP A 48 -19.71 -13.42 23.34
N GLY A 49 -19.46 -13.08 24.60
CA GLY A 49 -19.90 -11.79 25.11
C GLY A 49 -19.50 -11.43 26.53
N ASP A 50 -18.33 -10.79 26.66
CA ASP A 50 -17.90 -10.02 27.84
C ASP A 50 -18.98 -9.08 28.41
N GLN A 51 -19.98 -8.69 27.61
CA GLN A 51 -21.01 -7.70 28.00
C GLN A 51 -22.09 -8.22 28.96
N LEU A 52 -22.37 -9.53 29.03
CA LEU A 52 -23.40 -10.05 29.95
C LEU A 52 -22.90 -10.07 31.39
N VAL A 53 -21.62 -10.39 31.56
CA VAL A 53 -20.90 -10.39 32.84
C VAL A 53 -20.91 -8.99 33.46
N TYR A 54 -20.65 -7.93 32.68
CA TYR A 54 -20.74 -6.54 33.17
C TYR A 54 -22.16 -6.15 33.64
N GLY A 55 -23.20 -6.69 33.01
CA GLY A 55 -24.61 -6.43 33.38
C GLY A 55 -24.98 -7.04 34.74
N ALA A 56 -24.54 -8.26 35.02
CA ALA A 56 -24.74 -8.92 36.31
C ALA A 56 -24.05 -8.15 37.44
N TYR A 57 -22.77 -7.79 37.28
CA TYR A 57 -22.03 -7.00 38.27
C TYR A 57 -22.63 -5.61 38.51
N LEU A 58 -23.11 -4.94 37.46
CA LEU A 58 -23.77 -3.65 37.59
C LEU A 58 -25.08 -3.76 38.38
N THR A 59 -25.84 -4.84 38.18
CA THR A 59 -27.09 -5.11 38.90
C THR A 59 -26.84 -5.37 40.39
N ILE A 60 -25.80 -6.15 40.71
CA ILE A 60 -25.37 -6.39 42.09
C ILE A 60 -24.92 -5.09 42.76
N ALA A 61 -24.08 -4.30 42.08
CA ALA A 61 -23.60 -3.02 42.60
C ALA A 61 -24.75 -2.03 42.87
N ALA A 62 -25.74 -1.97 41.97
CA ALA A 62 -26.93 -1.15 42.15
C ALA A 62 -27.77 -1.61 43.36
N GLY A 63 -27.97 -2.92 43.54
CA GLY A 63 -28.67 -3.48 44.69
C GLY A 63 -27.99 -3.14 46.02
N CYS A 64 -26.66 -3.25 46.10
CA CYS A 64 -25.88 -2.86 47.27
C CYS A 64 -26.03 -1.36 47.59
N ALA A 65 -25.97 -0.49 46.59
CA ALA A 65 -26.13 0.95 46.78
C ALA A 65 -27.53 1.31 47.32
N ILE A 66 -28.59 0.69 46.80
CA ILE A 66 -29.97 0.90 47.27
C ILE A 66 -30.10 0.53 48.75
N ILE A 67 -29.51 -0.59 49.18
CA ILE A 67 -29.55 -1.01 50.60
C ILE A 67 -28.84 0.02 51.48
N VAL A 68 -27.63 0.46 51.11
CA VAL A 68 -26.87 1.44 51.90
C VAL A 68 -27.63 2.76 52.05
N LEU A 69 -28.18 3.29 50.95
CA LEU A 69 -28.99 4.52 50.96
C LEU A 69 -30.26 4.36 51.81
N SER A 70 -30.86 3.17 51.78
CA SER A 70 -32.06 2.88 52.56
C SER A 70 -31.78 2.84 54.06
N VAL A 71 -30.67 2.23 54.45
CA VAL A 71 -30.20 2.18 55.84
C VAL A 71 -29.88 3.59 56.36
N ILE A 72 -29.16 4.42 55.58
CA ILE A 72 -28.88 5.82 55.92
C ILE A 72 -30.20 6.60 56.09
N GLY A 73 -31.18 6.37 55.21
CA GLY A 73 -32.51 6.97 55.31
C GLY A 73 -33.25 6.61 56.61
N ILE A 74 -33.18 5.34 57.03
CA ILE A 74 -33.79 4.88 58.30
C ILE A 74 -33.08 5.53 59.50
N PHE A 75 -31.75 5.56 59.52
CA PHE A 75 -31.01 6.25 60.57
C PHE A 75 -31.32 7.76 60.61
N GLY A 76 -31.43 8.41 59.45
CA GLY A 76 -31.84 9.82 59.35
C GLY A 76 -33.27 10.07 59.84
N ALA A 77 -34.17 9.11 59.66
CA ALA A 77 -35.54 9.18 60.16
C ALA A 77 -35.64 8.96 61.69
N ILE A 78 -34.72 8.20 62.29
CA ILE A 78 -34.67 7.91 63.72
C ILE A 78 -33.93 9.01 64.50
N CYS A 79 -32.81 9.52 63.98
CA CYS A 79 -31.90 10.47 64.65
C CYS A 79 -32.37 11.95 64.58
N ASP A 80 -33.65 12.21 64.87
CA ASP A 80 -34.29 13.53 64.85
C ASP A 80 -34.45 14.20 63.47
N TYR A 81 -35.56 13.87 62.77
CA TYR A 81 -36.02 14.51 61.53
C TYR A 81 -36.20 16.04 61.64
N LYS A 82 -36.31 16.58 62.87
CA LYS A 82 -36.53 18.01 63.14
C LYS A 82 -35.27 18.87 63.04
N ALA A 83 -34.07 18.30 63.21
CA ALA A 83 -32.85 19.09 63.28
C ALA A 83 -32.37 19.59 61.91
N ASN A 84 -32.59 18.83 60.82
CA ASN A 84 -32.04 19.16 59.50
C ASN A 84 -33.05 18.92 58.36
N ARG A 85 -33.87 19.93 58.03
CA ARG A 85 -34.67 19.94 56.79
C ARG A 85 -33.81 19.75 55.53
N VAL A 86 -32.54 20.16 55.61
CA VAL A 86 -31.52 19.96 54.58
C VAL A 86 -31.25 18.48 54.33
N LEU A 87 -31.20 17.65 55.38
CA LEU A 87 -30.92 16.21 55.23
C LEU A 87 -32.06 15.49 54.50
N LEU A 88 -33.31 15.84 54.81
CA LEU A 88 -34.49 15.32 54.11
C LEU A 88 -34.54 15.78 52.65
N PHE A 89 -34.20 17.04 52.39
CA PHE A 89 -34.13 17.59 51.03
C PHE A 89 -33.05 16.89 50.19
N VAL A 90 -31.85 16.71 50.75
CA VAL A 90 -30.75 15.97 50.12
C VAL A 90 -31.16 14.53 49.83
N TYR A 91 -31.85 13.86 50.75
CA TYR A 91 -32.36 12.51 50.55
C TYR A 91 -33.38 12.44 49.39
N ILE A 92 -34.35 13.36 49.31
CA ILE A 92 -35.33 13.39 48.21
C ILE A 92 -34.64 13.64 46.87
N VAL A 93 -33.70 14.59 46.81
CA VAL A 93 -32.92 14.87 45.59
C VAL A 93 -32.12 13.64 45.16
N LEU A 94 -31.49 12.95 46.10
CA LEU A 94 -30.70 11.74 45.84
C LEU A 94 -31.57 10.61 45.27
N VAL A 95 -32.77 10.39 45.81
CA VAL A 95 -33.73 9.40 45.28
C VAL A 95 -34.18 9.74 43.86
N ILE A 96 -34.45 11.03 43.56
CA ILE A 96 -34.80 11.48 42.21
C ILE A 96 -33.65 11.21 41.24
N VAL A 97 -32.39 11.50 41.64
CA VAL A 97 -31.21 11.23 40.81
C VAL A 97 -31.07 9.73 40.55
N VAL A 98 -31.24 8.87 41.56
CA VAL A 98 -31.20 7.41 41.40
C VAL A 98 -32.32 6.93 40.46
N PHE A 99 -33.53 7.48 40.55
CA PHE A 99 -34.64 7.13 39.67
C PHE A 99 -34.36 7.52 38.20
N ILE A 100 -33.77 8.70 37.97
CA ILE A 100 -33.35 9.13 36.63
C ILE A 100 -32.28 8.18 36.08
N LEU A 101 -31.26 7.86 36.88
CA LEU A 101 -30.20 6.94 36.47
C LEU A 101 -30.74 5.53 36.17
N GLN A 102 -31.67 5.02 36.98
CA GLN A 102 -32.35 3.74 36.75
C GLN A 102 -33.20 3.76 35.48
N SER A 103 -33.90 4.87 35.20
CA SER A 103 -34.70 5.03 33.98
C SER A 103 -33.82 5.09 32.73
N ILE A 104 -32.70 5.84 32.78
CA ILE A 104 -31.71 5.88 31.69
C ILE A 104 -31.11 4.50 31.47
N GLY A 105 -30.70 3.81 32.54
CA GLY A 105 -30.18 2.44 32.46
C GLY A 105 -31.19 1.46 31.87
N GLY A 106 -32.46 1.55 32.26
CA GLY A 106 -33.54 0.73 31.72
C GLY A 106 -33.82 1.00 30.24
N ILE A 107 -33.86 2.27 29.83
CA ILE A 107 -34.03 2.66 28.42
C ILE A 107 -32.84 2.19 27.59
N LEU A 108 -31.60 2.41 28.07
CA LEU A 108 -30.39 1.93 27.39
C LEU A 108 -30.38 0.40 27.27
N ALA A 109 -30.71 -0.33 28.34
CA ALA A 109 -30.80 -1.78 28.28
C ALA A 109 -31.85 -2.24 27.25
N PHE A 110 -32.98 -1.52 27.15
CA PHE A 110 -34.03 -1.82 26.17
C PHE A 110 -33.56 -1.54 24.73
N THR A 111 -32.94 -0.39 24.46
CA THR A 111 -32.47 -0.05 23.11
C THR A 111 -31.30 -0.92 22.66
N TYR A 112 -30.35 -1.23 23.55
CA TYR A 112 -29.25 -2.15 23.25
C TYR A 112 -29.75 -3.59 23.03
N ARG A 113 -30.83 -4.01 23.71
CA ARG A 113 -31.46 -5.31 23.49
C ARG A 113 -32.04 -5.42 22.07
N GLU A 114 -32.75 -4.40 21.61
CA GLU A 114 -33.34 -4.39 20.26
C GLU A 114 -32.25 -4.40 19.17
N ASP A 115 -31.21 -3.58 19.32
CA ASP A 115 -30.10 -3.50 18.36
C ASP A 115 -29.27 -4.79 18.28
N LYS A 116 -29.05 -5.47 19.40
CA LYS A 116 -28.26 -6.72 19.43
C LYS A 116 -29.05 -7.89 18.84
N ILE A 117 -30.34 -8.03 19.19
CA ILE A 117 -31.23 -9.07 18.63
C ILE A 117 -31.36 -8.91 17.10
N CYS A 118 -31.51 -7.68 16.61
CA CYS A 118 -31.57 -7.43 15.16
C CYS A 118 -30.25 -7.77 14.46
N ARG A 119 -29.09 -7.45 15.02
CA ARG A 119 -27.79 -7.78 14.41
C ARG A 119 -27.57 -9.29 14.33
N GLU A 120 -27.81 -10.02 15.40
CA GLU A 120 -27.65 -11.49 15.43
C GLU A 120 -28.63 -12.18 14.45
N CYS A 121 -29.90 -11.73 14.37
CA CYS A 121 -30.84 -12.22 13.36
C CYS A 121 -30.34 -11.95 11.92
N VAL A 122 -29.83 -10.75 11.64
CA VAL A 122 -29.34 -10.38 10.30
C VAL A 122 -28.11 -11.21 9.90
N GLU A 123 -27.23 -11.53 10.85
CA GLU A 123 -26.08 -12.39 10.58
C GLU A 123 -26.46 -13.86 10.37
N GLN A 124 -27.45 -14.39 11.09
CA GLN A 124 -27.97 -15.74 10.83
C GLN A 124 -28.67 -15.84 9.47
N ILE A 125 -29.51 -14.87 9.09
CA ILE A 125 -30.15 -14.83 7.76
C ILE A 125 -29.10 -14.84 6.63
N LYS A 126 -27.97 -14.15 6.83
CA LYS A 126 -26.85 -14.16 5.87
C LYS A 126 -26.13 -15.51 5.75
N LYS A 127 -26.15 -16.35 6.79
CA LYS A 127 -25.48 -17.65 6.80
C LYS A 127 -26.39 -18.78 6.32
N ASP A 128 -27.64 -18.82 6.79
CA ASP A 128 -28.48 -20.03 6.66
C ASP A 128 -29.68 -19.84 5.72
N GLY A 129 -29.99 -18.61 5.28
CA GLY A 129 -31.07 -18.34 4.32
C GLY A 129 -32.51 -18.57 4.84
N GLU A 130 -32.68 -18.92 6.12
CA GLU A 130 -33.98 -19.12 6.76
C GLU A 130 -34.42 -17.89 7.60
N PRO A 131 -35.75 -17.62 7.74
CA PRO A 131 -36.25 -16.47 8.49
C PRO A 131 -36.05 -16.63 10.02
N CYS A 132 -35.67 -15.54 10.69
CA CYS A 132 -35.27 -15.55 12.11
C CYS A 132 -36.38 -16.08 13.04
N PRO A 133 -36.09 -17.05 13.94
CA PRO A 133 -37.09 -17.65 14.84
C PRO A 133 -37.64 -16.69 15.91
N LEU A 134 -36.96 -15.55 16.16
CA LEU A 134 -37.38 -14.55 17.15
C LEU A 134 -38.51 -13.64 16.64
N CYS A 135 -38.57 -13.35 15.34
CA CYS A 135 -39.62 -12.49 14.75
C CYS A 135 -41.01 -13.16 14.73
N ASN A 136 -41.11 -14.45 15.04
CA ASN A 136 -42.37 -15.18 15.08
C ASN A 136 -43.02 -15.20 16.49
N ARG A 137 -42.42 -14.53 17.49
CA ARG A 137 -42.96 -14.53 18.86
C ARG A 137 -43.86 -13.33 19.09
N THR A 138 -45.14 -13.58 19.40
CA THR A 138 -46.28 -12.66 19.42
C THR A 138 -46.28 -11.59 20.54
N GLU A 139 -45.16 -11.30 21.20
CA GLU A 139 -45.12 -10.46 22.41
C GLU A 139 -44.90 -8.96 22.17
N PHE A 140 -44.65 -8.52 20.93
CA PHE A 140 -44.44 -7.09 20.58
C PHE A 140 -45.50 -6.53 19.63
N SER A 141 -46.79 -6.72 19.95
CA SER A 141 -47.89 -6.31 19.06
C SER A 141 -48.28 -4.82 19.13
N PHE A 142 -47.58 -3.97 19.89
CA PHE A 142 -48.04 -2.59 20.16
C PHE A 142 -47.61 -1.53 19.13
N MET A 143 -46.75 -1.84 18.15
CA MET A 143 -46.41 -0.89 17.07
C MET A 143 -46.37 -1.57 15.70
N ARG A 144 -47.51 -2.10 15.23
CA ARG A 144 -47.63 -2.59 13.86
C ARG A 144 -48.54 -1.66 13.05
N ASP A 145 -47.97 -0.53 12.60
CA ASP A 145 -48.59 0.31 11.58
C ASP A 145 -48.37 -0.35 10.20
N TYR A 146 -49.38 -1.09 9.75
CA TYR A 146 -49.36 -1.85 8.50
C TYR A 146 -49.18 -0.97 7.24
N GLY A 147 -49.47 0.34 7.33
CA GLY A 147 -49.24 1.28 6.22
C GLY A 147 -47.76 1.64 6.03
N LEU A 148 -47.02 1.71 7.14
CA LEU A 148 -45.59 2.01 7.15
C LEU A 148 -44.77 0.80 6.70
N GLU A 149 -45.14 -0.42 7.10
CA GLU A 149 -44.47 -1.65 6.66
C GLU A 149 -44.53 -1.85 5.14
N ARG A 150 -45.67 -1.57 4.50
CA ARG A 150 -45.80 -1.76 3.04
C ARG A 150 -44.95 -0.75 2.26
N SER A 151 -44.99 0.51 2.67
CA SER A 151 -44.16 1.58 2.08
C SER A 151 -42.66 1.32 2.31
N LEU A 152 -42.29 0.84 3.49
CA LEU A 152 -40.91 0.51 3.83
C LEU A 152 -40.44 -0.72 3.04
N LYS A 153 -41.29 -1.73 2.84
CA LYS A 153 -40.96 -2.94 2.08
C LYS A 153 -40.71 -2.63 0.60
N GLU A 154 -41.56 -1.82 -0.03
CA GLU A 154 -41.32 -1.38 -1.43
C GLU A 154 -40.00 -0.61 -1.55
N PHE A 155 -39.71 0.27 -0.60
CA PHE A 155 -38.47 1.04 -0.60
C PHE A 155 -37.22 0.17 -0.36
N VAL A 156 -37.33 -0.83 0.52
CA VAL A 156 -36.28 -1.83 0.77
C VAL A 156 -36.06 -2.71 -0.46
N ASP A 157 -37.11 -3.21 -1.10
CA ASP A 157 -37.01 -4.07 -2.30
C ASP A 157 -36.35 -3.33 -3.48
N VAL A 158 -36.72 -2.06 -3.72
CA VAL A 158 -36.08 -1.21 -4.74
C VAL A 158 -34.60 -0.98 -4.42
N ARG A 159 -34.27 -0.70 -3.15
CA ARG A 159 -32.89 -0.50 -2.72
C ARG A 159 -32.07 -1.78 -2.82
N CYS A 160 -32.64 -2.94 -2.47
CA CYS A 160 -32.03 -4.25 -2.60
C CYS A 160 -31.74 -4.58 -4.07
N ALA A 161 -32.72 -4.41 -4.96
CA ALA A 161 -32.53 -4.61 -6.40
C ALA A 161 -31.42 -3.72 -6.97
N LYS A 162 -31.37 -2.44 -6.56
CA LYS A 162 -30.31 -1.52 -6.99
C LYS A 162 -28.94 -1.92 -6.43
N THR A 163 -28.89 -2.41 -5.21
CA THR A 163 -27.65 -2.89 -4.58
C THR A 163 -27.11 -4.12 -5.29
N ASP A 164 -27.98 -5.04 -5.72
CA ASP A 164 -27.58 -6.25 -6.44
C ASP A 164 -27.13 -5.94 -7.87
N GLU A 165 -27.78 -5.01 -8.55
CA GLU A 165 -27.33 -4.51 -9.85
C GLU A 165 -25.92 -3.89 -9.74
N LEU A 166 -25.69 -3.03 -8.74
CA LEU A 166 -24.39 -2.41 -8.50
C LEU A 166 -23.30 -3.43 -8.17
N LYS A 167 -23.62 -4.48 -7.41
CA LYS A 167 -22.69 -5.59 -7.12
C LYS A 167 -22.29 -6.31 -8.40
N ARG A 168 -23.24 -6.64 -9.29
CA ARG A 168 -22.94 -7.29 -10.57
C ARG A 168 -22.03 -6.44 -11.43
N THR A 169 -22.33 -5.15 -11.62
CA THR A 169 -21.46 -4.23 -12.36
C THR A 169 -20.06 -4.16 -11.77
N THR A 170 -19.94 -4.19 -10.43
CA THR A 170 -18.64 -4.15 -9.75
C THR A 170 -17.84 -5.43 -10.01
N GLU A 171 -18.48 -6.59 -10.04
CA GLU A 171 -17.80 -7.86 -10.37
C GLU A 171 -17.37 -7.92 -11.83
N ASP A 172 -18.20 -7.45 -12.75
CA ASP A 172 -17.86 -7.41 -14.17
C ASP A 172 -16.69 -6.45 -14.45
N LEU A 173 -16.71 -5.25 -13.85
CA LEU A 173 -15.58 -4.30 -13.93
C LEU A 173 -14.29 -4.87 -13.32
N LYS A 174 -14.38 -5.68 -12.25
CA LYS A 174 -13.20 -6.36 -11.68
C LYS A 174 -12.60 -7.38 -12.63
N LYS A 175 -13.43 -8.13 -13.37
CA LYS A 175 -12.96 -9.10 -14.37
C LYS A 175 -12.26 -8.38 -15.53
N GLU A 176 -12.88 -7.34 -16.07
CA GLU A 176 -12.27 -6.52 -17.14
C GLU A 176 -10.94 -5.89 -16.70
N ASN A 177 -10.87 -5.40 -15.45
CA ASN A 177 -9.62 -4.87 -14.91
C ASN A 177 -8.52 -5.94 -14.81
N LEU A 178 -8.88 -7.19 -14.48
CA LEU A 178 -7.93 -8.30 -14.41
C LEU A 178 -7.39 -8.67 -15.80
N GLU A 179 -8.26 -8.68 -16.81
CA GLU A 179 -7.89 -8.94 -18.20
C GLU A 179 -6.96 -7.86 -18.75
N LEU A 180 -7.30 -6.58 -18.53
CA LEU A 180 -6.43 -5.44 -18.90
C LEU A 180 -5.08 -5.48 -18.18
N LYS A 181 -5.06 -5.91 -16.92
CA LYS A 181 -3.82 -6.06 -16.15
C LYS A 181 -2.93 -7.16 -16.74
N LEU A 182 -3.51 -8.26 -17.20
CA LEU A 182 -2.78 -9.33 -17.86
C LEU A 182 -2.19 -8.88 -19.20
N GLU A 183 -2.97 -8.17 -20.02
CA GLU A 183 -2.53 -7.67 -21.32
C GLU A 183 -1.39 -6.64 -21.18
N THR A 184 -1.48 -5.77 -20.17
CA THR A 184 -0.41 -4.82 -19.86
C THR A 184 0.86 -5.50 -19.37
N ASP A 185 0.77 -6.51 -18.51
CA ASP A 185 1.94 -7.28 -18.05
C ASP A 185 2.64 -8.02 -19.20
N ILE A 186 1.88 -8.63 -20.12
CA ILE A 186 2.42 -9.27 -21.33
C ILE A 186 3.14 -8.25 -22.20
N THR A 187 2.49 -7.12 -22.51
CA THR A 187 3.08 -6.05 -23.34
C THR A 187 4.37 -5.51 -22.72
N LEU A 188 4.37 -5.29 -21.41
CA LEU A 188 5.54 -4.81 -20.67
C LEU A 188 6.68 -5.83 -20.69
N SER A 189 6.37 -7.13 -20.64
CA SER A 189 7.38 -8.19 -20.77
C SER A 189 8.05 -8.21 -22.15
N LEU A 190 7.27 -8.01 -23.22
CA LEU A 190 7.76 -7.92 -24.61
C LEU A 190 8.64 -6.68 -24.80
N ILE A 191 8.18 -5.51 -24.34
CA ILE A 191 8.96 -4.27 -24.40
C ILE A 191 10.28 -4.41 -23.63
N LYS A 192 10.26 -5.02 -22.43
CA LYS A 192 11.49 -5.28 -21.67
C LYS A 192 12.46 -6.17 -22.42
N ALA A 193 11.98 -7.22 -23.09
CA ALA A 193 12.81 -8.11 -23.89
C ALA A 193 13.44 -7.37 -25.08
N GLU A 194 12.66 -6.56 -25.79
CA GLU A 194 13.12 -5.77 -26.92
C GLU A 194 14.14 -4.69 -26.50
N VAL A 195 13.89 -3.99 -25.39
CA VAL A 195 14.86 -3.05 -24.80
C VAL A 195 16.14 -3.77 -24.38
N LYS A 196 16.05 -4.99 -23.83
CA LYS A 196 17.23 -5.78 -23.47
C LYS A 196 18.05 -6.16 -24.71
N GLN A 197 17.38 -6.53 -25.80
CA GLN A 197 18.04 -6.83 -27.07
C GLN A 197 18.70 -5.58 -27.68
N LEU A 198 18.01 -4.43 -27.67
CA LEU A 198 18.55 -3.15 -28.13
C LEU A 198 19.71 -2.65 -27.28
N ARG A 199 19.69 -2.91 -25.97
CA ARG A 199 20.83 -2.64 -25.08
C ARG A 199 22.01 -3.54 -25.42
N ALA A 200 21.79 -4.83 -25.66
CA ALA A 200 22.84 -5.75 -26.08
C ALA A 200 23.43 -5.37 -27.46
N SER A 201 22.62 -4.83 -28.37
CA SER A 201 23.09 -4.38 -29.69
C SER A 201 23.76 -3.00 -29.68
N LYS A 202 23.39 -2.10 -28.75
CA LYS A 202 24.05 -0.79 -28.57
C LYS A 202 25.30 -0.85 -27.69
N PHE A 203 25.41 -1.83 -26.82
CA PHE A 203 26.49 -1.97 -25.84
C PHE A 203 27.07 -3.38 -25.91
N GLY A 204 27.96 -3.61 -26.86
CA GLY A 204 28.66 -4.88 -27.03
C GLY A 204 29.81 -4.76 -28.01
N PHE A 205 30.97 -5.28 -27.64
CA PHE A 205 32.09 -5.47 -28.57
C PHE A 205 32.10 -6.93 -29.05
N PRO A 206 32.53 -7.19 -30.30
CA PRO A 206 33.07 -6.24 -31.26
C PRO A 206 32.00 -5.38 -31.96
N ILE A 207 32.36 -4.14 -32.31
CA ILE A 207 31.53 -3.25 -33.13
C ILE A 207 32.17 -3.13 -34.52
N GLU A 208 31.41 -3.41 -35.57
CA GLU A 208 31.91 -3.38 -36.95
C GLU A 208 31.36 -2.20 -37.75
N PHE A 209 32.25 -1.57 -38.52
CA PHE A 209 31.96 -0.45 -39.39
C PHE A 209 32.49 -0.74 -40.78
N ARG A 210 31.63 -0.58 -41.79
CA ARG A 210 32.04 -0.63 -43.19
C ARG A 210 32.48 0.77 -43.62
N VAL A 211 33.71 0.87 -44.12
CA VAL A 211 34.32 2.14 -44.50
C VAL A 211 34.61 2.11 -46.00
N GLN A 212 33.96 3.01 -46.73
CA GLN A 212 34.17 3.22 -48.17
C GLN A 212 35.15 4.37 -48.39
N ASP A 213 35.85 4.37 -49.52
CA ASP A 213 36.78 5.44 -49.88
C ASP A 213 36.01 6.59 -50.53
N ASN A 214 35.77 7.64 -49.76
CA ASN A 214 35.03 8.84 -50.19
C ASN A 214 35.94 10.05 -50.40
N GLN A 215 37.21 9.84 -50.81
CA GLN A 215 38.18 10.92 -51.08
C GLN A 215 38.41 11.86 -49.87
N GLY A 216 38.30 11.33 -48.66
CA GLY A 216 38.41 12.10 -47.43
C GLY A 216 38.41 11.22 -46.19
N ASN A 217 38.33 11.87 -45.04
CA ASN A 217 38.28 11.20 -43.75
C ASN A 217 36.84 10.74 -43.46
N VAL A 218 36.67 9.46 -43.12
CA VAL A 218 35.36 8.88 -42.88
C VAL A 218 35.11 8.80 -41.38
N PHE A 219 34.18 9.63 -40.89
CA PHE A 219 33.71 9.58 -39.51
C PHE A 219 32.68 8.47 -39.32
N LEU A 220 32.88 7.66 -38.28
CA LEU A 220 32.05 6.54 -37.94
C LEU A 220 30.99 6.93 -36.92
N PRO A 221 29.80 6.28 -36.95
CA PRO A 221 28.76 6.51 -35.96
C PRO A 221 29.27 6.38 -34.53
N PRO A 222 28.77 7.19 -33.59
CA PRO A 222 29.21 7.13 -32.22
C PRO A 222 28.80 5.82 -31.55
N PHE A 223 29.63 5.35 -30.62
CA PHE A 223 29.40 4.16 -29.82
C PHE A 223 29.80 4.42 -28.37
N TYR A 224 29.30 3.60 -27.44
CA TYR A 224 29.62 3.73 -26.03
C TYR A 224 30.61 2.66 -25.60
N THR A 225 31.48 3.01 -24.65
CA THR A 225 32.46 2.08 -24.07
C THR A 225 31.82 0.93 -23.29
N HIS A 226 30.73 1.20 -22.58
CA HIS A 226 29.93 0.24 -21.81
C HIS A 226 28.57 0.86 -21.49
N SER A 227 27.65 0.10 -20.86
CA SER A 227 26.36 0.63 -20.42
C SER A 227 26.59 1.83 -19.50
N CYS A 228 25.98 2.97 -19.82
CA CYS A 228 26.17 4.24 -19.10
C CYS A 228 27.63 4.76 -19.11
N GLY A 229 28.42 4.40 -20.12
CA GLY A 229 29.84 4.79 -20.23
C GLY A 229 30.12 6.00 -21.13
N TYR A 230 31.41 6.22 -21.43
CA TYR A 230 31.87 7.28 -22.34
C TYR A 230 31.33 7.06 -23.75
N LYS A 231 30.94 8.15 -24.42
CA LYS A 231 30.57 8.17 -25.84
C LYS A 231 31.79 8.50 -26.69
N LEU A 232 32.08 7.65 -27.66
CA LEU A 232 33.22 7.74 -28.55
C LEU A 232 32.76 7.77 -30.01
N SER A 233 33.60 8.29 -30.89
CA SER A 233 33.51 8.10 -32.34
C SER A 233 34.89 7.76 -32.87
N ALA A 234 34.95 7.09 -34.02
CA ALA A 234 36.19 6.79 -34.72
C ALA A 234 36.18 7.45 -36.10
N GLU A 235 37.37 7.70 -36.63
CA GLU A 235 37.59 8.19 -37.97
C GLU A 235 38.62 7.31 -38.65
N VAL A 236 38.37 6.98 -39.91
CA VAL A 236 39.36 6.31 -40.75
C VAL A 236 39.72 7.20 -41.91
N SER A 237 41.01 7.45 -42.07
CA SER A 237 41.55 8.14 -43.25
C SER A 237 42.24 7.13 -44.15
N LEU A 238 41.83 7.13 -45.41
CA LEU A 238 42.41 6.28 -46.44
C LEU A 238 43.30 7.07 -47.40
N SER A 239 43.33 8.39 -47.36
CA SER A 239 43.95 9.23 -48.40
C SER A 239 45.48 9.20 -48.44
N GLY A 240 46.15 8.75 -47.37
CA GLY A 240 47.60 8.74 -47.24
C GLY A 240 48.31 7.50 -47.79
N THR A 241 49.63 7.41 -47.54
CA THR A 241 50.45 6.21 -47.79
C THR A 241 50.11 5.07 -46.83
N HIS A 242 49.54 5.42 -45.68
CA HIS A 242 49.03 4.52 -44.66
C HIS A 242 47.55 4.79 -44.42
N VAL A 243 46.86 3.77 -43.93
CA VAL A 243 45.56 3.92 -43.29
C VAL A 243 45.81 4.50 -41.90
N SER A 244 45.09 5.57 -41.59
CA SER A 244 45.10 6.20 -40.27
C SER A 244 43.77 5.96 -39.56
N ILE A 245 43.82 5.72 -38.25
CA ILE A 245 42.62 5.55 -37.43
C ILE A 245 42.72 6.48 -36.23
N TYR A 246 41.72 7.33 -36.03
CA TYR A 246 41.62 8.23 -34.89
C TYR A 246 40.34 7.94 -34.11
N THR A 247 40.38 8.19 -32.81
CA THR A 247 39.24 8.14 -31.91
C THR A 247 39.02 9.51 -31.28
N TYR A 248 37.75 9.80 -31.00
CA TYR A 248 37.26 11.08 -30.54
C TYR A 248 36.35 10.86 -29.33
N MET A 249 36.54 11.67 -28.29
CA MET A 249 35.54 11.81 -27.23
C MET A 249 34.37 12.62 -27.78
N MET A 250 33.16 12.22 -27.43
CA MET A 250 31.91 12.88 -27.81
C MET A 250 31.17 13.30 -26.54
N GLU A 251 30.34 14.34 -26.63
CA GLU A 251 29.41 14.67 -25.54
C GLU A 251 28.45 13.50 -25.28
N GLY A 252 28.57 12.92 -24.09
CA GLY A 252 27.84 11.73 -23.66
C GLY A 252 26.76 12.03 -22.63
N ASP A 253 25.69 11.23 -22.66
CA ASP A 253 24.54 11.40 -21.77
C ASP A 253 24.86 11.09 -20.29
N TYR A 254 26.03 10.50 -20.02
CA TYR A 254 26.46 10.02 -18.71
C TYR A 254 27.71 10.74 -18.19
N ASP A 255 28.17 11.78 -18.89
CA ASP A 255 29.47 12.42 -18.64
C ASP A 255 29.59 13.00 -17.22
N ASP A 256 28.49 13.37 -16.57
CA ASP A 256 28.46 13.87 -15.18
C ASP A 256 28.84 12.83 -14.12
N HIS A 257 28.76 11.54 -14.46
CA HIS A 257 29.03 10.44 -13.53
C HIS A 257 30.35 9.72 -13.83
N LEU A 258 31.08 10.16 -14.86
CA LEU A 258 32.30 9.51 -15.33
C LEU A 258 33.54 10.23 -14.82
N LYS A 259 34.63 9.48 -14.63
CA LYS A 259 35.95 10.05 -14.31
C LYS A 259 36.48 10.75 -15.56
N TRP A 260 36.98 11.97 -15.41
CA TRP A 260 37.66 12.68 -16.47
C TRP A 260 39.06 13.09 -16.00
N PRO A 261 40.06 13.10 -16.89
CA PRO A 261 40.02 12.73 -18.31
C PRO A 261 39.83 11.21 -18.53
N PHE A 262 39.48 10.80 -19.76
CA PHE A 262 39.37 9.39 -20.13
C PHE A 262 40.76 8.74 -20.12
N GLU A 263 40.89 7.68 -19.33
CA GLU A 263 42.08 6.85 -19.19
C GLU A 263 41.69 5.41 -19.58
N GLY A 264 42.29 4.90 -20.66
CA GLY A 264 41.86 3.63 -21.21
C GLY A 264 42.56 3.20 -22.48
N VAL A 265 42.28 1.96 -22.89
CA VAL A 265 42.84 1.33 -24.08
C VAL A 265 41.71 0.94 -25.01
N ILE A 266 41.75 1.46 -26.24
CA ILE A 266 40.81 1.12 -27.31
C ILE A 266 41.51 0.16 -28.27
N THR A 267 40.98 -1.04 -28.44
CA THR A 267 41.52 -2.04 -29.36
C THR A 267 40.73 -2.00 -30.66
N VAL A 268 41.44 -1.77 -31.76
CA VAL A 268 40.86 -1.63 -33.11
C VAL A 268 41.53 -2.60 -34.08
N GLN A 269 40.75 -3.09 -35.01
CA GLN A 269 41.15 -4.14 -35.93
C GLN A 269 40.63 -3.85 -37.34
N ILE A 270 41.47 -3.99 -38.36
CA ILE A 270 41.02 -4.06 -39.76
C ILE A 270 40.89 -5.55 -40.12
N VAL A 271 39.68 -5.92 -40.53
CA VAL A 271 39.29 -7.32 -40.74
C VAL A 271 39.76 -7.81 -42.11
N ASN A 272 40.41 -8.96 -42.12
CA ASN A 272 40.69 -9.69 -43.35
C ASN A 272 39.38 -10.29 -43.90
N GLN A 273 39.00 -9.95 -45.13
CA GLN A 273 37.73 -10.34 -45.76
C GLN A 273 37.84 -11.62 -46.62
N THR A 274 38.98 -12.31 -46.57
CA THR A 274 39.19 -13.63 -47.22
C THR A 274 39.05 -14.81 -46.27
N GLY A 275 39.04 -14.57 -44.95
CA GLY A 275 38.87 -15.58 -43.91
C GLY A 275 38.98 -14.97 -42.51
N ASP A 276 38.55 -15.72 -41.51
CA ASP A 276 38.57 -15.30 -40.10
C ASP A 276 39.96 -15.49 -39.44
N HIS A 277 41.00 -15.04 -40.13
CA HIS A 277 42.39 -15.12 -39.69
C HIS A 277 43.15 -13.88 -40.16
N SER A 278 44.34 -13.68 -39.59
CA SER A 278 45.29 -12.63 -40.01
C SER A 278 44.68 -11.23 -40.05
N HIS A 279 43.74 -10.92 -39.15
CA HIS A 279 43.28 -9.56 -38.97
C HIS A 279 44.41 -8.67 -38.42
N ILE A 280 44.43 -7.39 -38.79
CA ILE A 280 45.44 -6.45 -38.27
C ILE A 280 44.83 -5.74 -37.07
N GLU A 281 45.29 -6.07 -35.87
CA GLU A 281 44.84 -5.47 -34.61
C GLU A 281 45.92 -4.57 -34.01
N LYS A 282 45.54 -3.38 -33.55
CA LYS A 282 46.39 -2.49 -32.75
C LYS A 282 45.58 -1.79 -31.67
N THR A 283 46.27 -1.21 -30.69
CA THR A 283 45.66 -0.52 -29.55
C THR A 283 45.98 0.97 -29.57
N ILE A 284 44.97 1.79 -29.28
CA ILE A 284 45.10 3.22 -29.02
C ILE A 284 45.07 3.41 -27.49
N LEU A 285 46.17 3.86 -26.93
CA LEU A 285 46.33 4.11 -25.49
C LEU A 285 46.04 5.58 -25.18
N TYR A 286 45.12 5.82 -24.26
CA TYR A 286 44.89 7.11 -23.60
C TYR A 286 45.58 7.06 -22.24
N ASP A 287 46.85 7.50 -22.22
CA ASP A 287 47.68 7.62 -21.01
C ASP A 287 47.64 9.05 -20.44
N ASP A 288 48.45 9.31 -19.42
CA ASP A 288 48.59 10.60 -18.73
C ASP A 288 48.99 11.77 -19.66
N LYS A 289 49.30 11.52 -20.95
CA LYS A 289 49.57 12.54 -21.96
C LYS A 289 48.33 12.97 -22.73
N ALA A 290 47.29 12.13 -22.80
CA ALA A 290 46.02 12.46 -23.43
C ALA A 290 45.33 13.74 -22.86
N PRO A 291 45.42 14.03 -21.54
CA PRO A 291 44.91 15.27 -20.96
C PRO A 291 45.68 16.50 -21.45
N LEU A 292 46.99 16.38 -21.67
CA LEU A 292 47.86 17.48 -22.12
C LEU A 292 47.54 17.96 -23.54
N LEU A 293 46.87 17.12 -24.33
CA LEU A 293 46.50 17.39 -25.72
C LEU A 293 44.99 17.66 -25.90
N ASN A 294 44.22 17.74 -24.80
CA ASN A 294 42.76 17.89 -24.82
C ASN A 294 42.03 16.83 -25.69
N VAL A 295 42.62 15.63 -25.81
CA VAL A 295 42.02 14.54 -26.60
C VAL A 295 41.23 13.55 -25.75
N GLY A 296 41.54 13.45 -24.45
CA GLY A 296 40.80 12.64 -23.47
C GLY A 296 39.90 13.46 -22.54
N GLY A 297 39.81 14.78 -22.75
CA GLY A 297 39.04 15.68 -21.89
C GLY A 297 37.52 15.56 -22.08
N ARG A 298 36.77 16.02 -21.07
CA ARG A 298 35.30 16.12 -21.15
C ARG A 298 34.93 17.13 -22.24
N VAL A 299 33.99 16.74 -23.10
CA VAL A 299 33.50 17.58 -24.21
C VAL A 299 32.27 18.34 -23.73
N LEU A 300 32.26 19.66 -23.90
CA LEU A 300 31.14 20.54 -23.52
C LEU A 300 30.83 21.51 -24.67
N GLY A 301 29.61 21.47 -25.19
CA GLY A 301 29.12 22.43 -26.20
C GLY A 301 29.77 22.35 -27.59
N THR A 302 30.74 21.45 -27.79
CA THR A 302 31.26 21.07 -29.11
C THR A 302 30.84 19.65 -29.44
N HIS A 303 30.76 19.29 -30.73
CA HIS A 303 30.35 17.94 -31.09
C HIS A 303 31.39 16.86 -30.75
N ARG A 304 32.67 17.19 -30.52
CA ARG A 304 33.76 16.23 -30.26
C ARG A 304 35.07 16.87 -29.74
N SER A 305 35.99 16.04 -29.21
CA SER A 305 37.38 16.39 -28.87
C SER A 305 38.30 16.50 -30.09
N GLY A 306 39.59 16.75 -29.86
CA GLY A 306 40.65 16.47 -30.85
C GLY A 306 40.81 14.96 -31.08
N GLY A 307 41.25 14.59 -32.28
CA GLY A 307 41.44 13.19 -32.67
C GLY A 307 42.73 12.61 -32.11
N TRP A 308 42.64 11.41 -31.54
CA TRP A 308 43.78 10.67 -31.00
C TRP A 308 43.83 9.27 -31.57
N GLY A 309 44.99 8.82 -32.05
CA GLY A 309 45.08 7.49 -32.63
C GLY A 309 46.36 7.23 -33.40
N LEU A 310 46.25 6.35 -34.40
CA LEU A 310 47.36 5.74 -35.11
C LEU A 310 47.42 6.27 -36.54
N VAL A 311 48.42 7.12 -36.81
CA VAL A 311 48.69 7.66 -38.15
C VAL A 311 49.18 6.59 -39.12
N GLU A 312 49.97 5.63 -38.61
CA GLU A 312 50.53 4.53 -39.41
C GLU A 312 49.92 3.19 -38.96
N PHE A 313 48.60 3.07 -39.08
CA PHE A 313 47.91 1.83 -38.70
C PHE A 313 48.36 0.67 -39.59
N MET A 314 48.29 0.84 -40.91
CA MET A 314 48.86 -0.11 -41.88
C MET A 314 49.20 0.58 -43.20
N PRO A 315 50.15 0.07 -43.99
CA PRO A 315 50.40 0.60 -45.33
C PRO A 315 49.17 0.45 -46.22
N ARG A 316 48.80 1.49 -46.98
CA ARG A 316 47.65 1.44 -47.92
C ARG A 316 47.82 0.35 -48.97
N SER A 317 49.06 0.06 -49.38
CA SER A 317 49.38 -1.04 -50.30
C SER A 317 49.00 -2.42 -49.77
N SER A 318 48.93 -2.60 -48.45
CA SER A 318 48.59 -3.87 -47.81
C SER A 318 47.08 -4.14 -47.78
N LEU A 319 46.24 -3.18 -48.19
CA LEU A 319 44.78 -3.34 -48.23
C LEU A 319 44.33 -4.35 -49.29
N PHE A 320 45.04 -4.41 -50.41
CA PHE A 320 44.69 -5.22 -51.57
C PHE A 320 45.10 -6.68 -51.38
N TYR A 321 44.51 -7.56 -52.19
CA TYR A 321 44.74 -9.00 -52.12
C TYR A 321 46.23 -9.36 -52.18
N ASN A 322 46.67 -10.15 -51.21
CA ASN A 322 48.02 -10.69 -51.12
C ASN A 322 48.00 -12.21 -51.19
N THR A 323 48.50 -12.77 -52.29
CA THR A 323 48.50 -14.22 -52.56
C THR A 323 49.38 -15.01 -51.59
N GLN A 324 50.48 -14.44 -51.07
CA GLN A 324 51.39 -15.16 -50.18
C GLN A 324 50.78 -15.35 -48.78
N ARG A 325 50.04 -14.34 -48.31
CA ARG A 325 49.42 -14.36 -46.97
C ARG A 325 47.95 -14.77 -46.99
N ASN A 326 47.35 -14.88 -48.18
CA ASN A 326 45.91 -15.05 -48.38
C ASN A 326 45.12 -14.01 -47.55
N THR A 327 45.41 -12.73 -47.78
CA THR A 327 44.76 -11.61 -47.08
C THR A 327 44.23 -10.58 -48.05
N GLU A 328 43.02 -10.08 -47.82
CA GLU A 328 42.42 -8.95 -48.54
C GLU A 328 41.58 -8.17 -47.54
N TYR A 329 41.93 -6.90 -47.31
CA TYR A 329 41.20 -6.05 -46.38
C TYR A 329 40.23 -5.13 -47.10
N TRP A 330 40.51 -4.81 -48.36
CA TRP A 330 39.65 -4.06 -49.26
C TRP A 330 38.92 -5.01 -50.20
N LYS A 331 37.64 -5.27 -49.93
CA LYS A 331 36.81 -6.18 -50.73
C LYS A 331 35.40 -5.61 -50.87
N GLY A 332 34.84 -5.69 -52.07
CA GLY A 332 33.50 -5.14 -52.35
C GLY A 332 33.40 -3.61 -52.23
N GLY A 333 34.52 -2.88 -52.34
CA GLY A 333 34.55 -1.41 -52.29
C GLY A 333 34.60 -0.81 -50.88
N PHE A 334 34.85 -1.61 -49.86
CA PHE A 334 34.98 -1.13 -48.48
C PHE A 334 36.04 -1.93 -47.71
N ILE A 335 36.53 -1.36 -46.62
CA ILE A 335 37.17 -2.10 -45.52
C ILE A 335 36.19 -2.29 -44.38
N VAL A 336 36.46 -3.26 -43.52
CA VAL A 336 35.72 -3.45 -42.26
C VAL A 336 36.64 -3.08 -41.11
N LEU A 337 36.32 -1.97 -40.44
CA LEU A 337 36.92 -1.61 -39.16
C LEU A 337 36.11 -2.27 -38.04
N ARG A 338 36.81 -2.91 -37.11
CA ARG A 338 36.22 -3.53 -35.93
C ARG A 338 36.83 -2.91 -34.67
N VAL A 339 36.01 -2.36 -33.79
CA VAL A 339 36.43 -2.02 -32.42
C VAL A 339 36.19 -3.26 -31.58
N THR A 340 37.25 -3.94 -31.13
CA THR A 340 37.15 -5.26 -30.50
C THR A 340 36.97 -5.19 -28.99
N LYS A 341 37.49 -4.15 -28.34
CA LYS A 341 37.34 -3.93 -26.90
C LYS A 341 37.72 -2.50 -26.53
N VAL A 342 37.06 -1.96 -25.50
CA VAL A 342 37.57 -0.82 -24.73
C VAL A 342 37.78 -1.24 -23.29
N THR A 343 38.98 -0.95 -22.74
CA THR A 343 39.33 -1.25 -21.35
C THR A 343 39.66 0.06 -20.64
N LEU A 344 38.97 0.35 -19.54
CA LEU A 344 39.27 1.52 -18.69
C LEU A 344 40.45 1.18 -17.77
N LEU A 345 41.32 2.16 -17.49
CA LEU A 345 42.50 2.01 -16.63
C LEU A 345 42.26 2.49 -15.19
#